data_AF-A0A4Y9FCI0-F1
#
_entry.id   AF-A0A4Y9FCI0-F1
#
_cell.length_a   1.000
_cell.length_b   1.000
_cell.length_c   1.000
_cell.angle_alpha   90.00
_cell.angle_beta   90.00
_cell.angle_gamma   90.00
#
_symmetry.space_group_name_H-M   'P 1'
#
loop_
_entity.id
_entity.type
_entity.pdbx_description
1 polymer ?
#
loop_
_entity_poly.entity_id
_entity_poly.type
_entity_poly.pdbx_seq_one_letter_code
_entity_poly.pdbx_strand_id
1 'polypeptide(L)'
;DTKANEAKASIDSATTNAGVETAKTAGVDSISAINPPATAKDTAKSAIDTAAAAKKQEIDNRQDLTDEEKAAAKSEVDTKA
;
A
#
# COMPACT_ATOMS: atom_id res chain seq x y z
N ASP A 1 1.15 14.48 14.91
CA ASP A 1 0.97 15.36 16.09
C ASP A 1 0.22 14.72 17.26
N THR A 2 -0.92 14.05 17.06
CA THR A 2 -1.71 13.47 18.17
C THR A 2 -0.91 12.57 19.13
N LYS A 3 -0.19 11.56 18.61
CA LYS A 3 0.60 10.63 19.43
C LYS A 3 1.77 11.31 20.16
N ALA A 4 2.40 12.28 19.52
CA ALA A 4 3.45 13.07 20.16
C ALA A 4 2.91 13.96 21.29
N ASN A 5 1.70 14.51 21.14
CA ASN A 5 1.05 15.32 22.17
C ASN A 5 0.58 14.46 23.35
N GLU A 6 0.02 13.27 23.10
CA GLU A 6 -0.36 12.31 24.14
C GLU A 6 0.87 11.86 24.98
N ALA A 7 1.99 11.60 24.32
CA ALA A 7 3.23 11.23 25.00
C ALA A 7 3.76 12.37 25.89
N LYS A 8 3.75 13.62 25.39
CA LYS A 8 4.13 14.82 26.16
C LYS A 8 3.23 15.04 27.38
N ALA A 9 1.91 14.93 27.21
CA ALA A 9 0.97 15.04 28.32
C ALA A 9 1.19 13.97 29.41
N SER A 10 1.57 12.75 29.00
CA SER A 10 1.90 11.67 29.94
C SER A 10 3.19 11.94 30.72
N ILE A 11 4.18 12.57 30.09
CA ILE A 11 5.42 13.02 30.75
C ILE A 11 5.10 14.16 31.72
N ASP A 12 4.32 15.15 31.29
CA ASP A 12 3.95 16.30 32.13
C ASP A 12 3.15 15.90 33.37
N SER A 13 2.39 14.80 33.28
CA SER A 13 1.61 14.24 34.39
C SER A 13 2.44 13.36 35.34
N ALA A 14 3.65 12.97 34.96
CA ALA A 14 4.49 12.09 35.77
C ALA A 14 5.10 12.86 36.95
N THR A 15 4.84 12.38 38.17
CA THR A 15 5.33 13.01 39.41
C THR A 15 6.65 12.44 39.91
N THR A 16 7.23 11.48 39.18
CA THR A 16 8.49 10.81 39.54
C THR A 16 9.36 10.61 38.32
N ASN A 17 10.69 10.55 38.51
CA ASN A 17 11.63 10.29 37.43
C ASN A 17 11.37 8.95 36.74
N ALA A 18 10.99 7.92 37.50
CA ALA A 18 10.64 6.61 36.94
C ALA A 18 9.39 6.68 36.05
N GLY A 19 8.40 7.49 36.45
CA GLY A 19 7.20 7.76 35.65
C GLY A 19 7.53 8.49 34.34
N VAL A 20 8.42 9.49 34.39
CA VAL A 20 8.91 10.22 33.21
C VAL A 20 9.59 9.27 32.21
N GLU A 21 10.52 8.42 32.67
CA GLU A 21 11.19 7.47 31.78
C GLU A 21 10.23 6.42 31.20
N THR A 22 9.23 5.98 31.98
CA THR A 22 8.19 5.08 31.47
C THR A 22 7.34 5.73 30.38
N ALA A 23 6.86 6.96 30.63
CA ALA A 23 6.06 7.71 29.67
C ALA A 23 6.83 8.03 28.38
N LYS A 24 8.12 8.35 28.50
CA LYS A 24 9.02 8.55 27.37
C LYS A 24 9.17 7.28 26.52
N THR A 25 9.48 6.14 27.15
CA THR A 25 9.61 4.86 26.43
C THR A 25 8.32 4.49 25.71
N ALA A 26 7.17 4.54 26.41
CA ALA A 26 5.87 4.26 25.82
C ALA A 26 5.53 5.21 24.65
N GLY A 27 5.88 6.49 24.77
CA GLY A 27 5.70 7.48 23.71
C GLY A 27 6.55 7.19 22.47
N VAL A 28 7.83 6.85 22.66
CA VAL A 28 8.75 6.47 21.57
C VAL A 28 8.26 5.21 20.86
N ASP A 29 7.86 4.19 21.60
CA ASP A 29 7.35 2.93 21.05
C ASP A 29 6.07 3.17 20.24
N SER A 30 5.15 3.97 20.78
CA SER A 30 3.89 4.28 20.10
C SER A 30 4.10 5.05 18.80
N ILE A 31 5.05 5.99 18.76
CA ILE A 31 5.41 6.72 17.53
C ILE A 31 6.10 5.79 16.54
N SER A 32 7.01 4.95 17.00
CA SER A 32 7.78 4.02 16.15
C SER A 32 6.90 2.92 15.55
N ALA A 33 5.79 2.56 16.22
CA ALA A 33 4.80 1.62 15.73
C ALA A 33 3.90 2.19 14.63
N ILE A 34 3.97 3.50 14.32
CA ILE A 34 3.21 4.10 13.23
C ILE A 34 3.83 3.64 11.90
N ASN A 35 3.18 2.66 11.28
CA ASN A 35 3.48 2.23 9.92
C ASN A 35 2.28 2.54 9.01
N PRO A 36 2.36 3.53 8.11
CA PRO A 36 1.26 3.83 7.20
C PRO A 36 1.04 2.65 6.23
N PRO A 37 -0.21 2.25 5.98
CA PRO A 37 -0.48 1.16 5.06
C PRO A 37 -0.11 1.57 3.62
N ALA A 38 0.55 0.68 2.88
CA ALA A 38 1.03 0.93 1.53
C ALA A 38 -0.06 0.76 0.44
N THR A 39 -1.30 1.17 0.74
CA THR A 39 -2.50 0.90 -0.09
C THR A 39 -2.42 1.48 -1.50
N ALA A 40 -1.75 2.62 -1.67
CA ALA A 40 -1.63 3.27 -2.97
C ALA A 40 -0.86 2.42 -4.00
N LYS A 41 0.20 1.72 -3.57
CA LYS A 41 0.98 0.85 -4.47
C LYS A 41 0.16 -0.37 -4.89
N ASP A 42 -0.55 -0.97 -3.95
CA ASP A 42 -1.37 -2.15 -4.23
C ASP A 42 -2.54 -1.80 -5.13
N THR A 43 -3.20 -0.66 -4.88
CA THR A 43 -4.28 -0.13 -5.75
C THR A 43 -3.78 0.11 -7.17
N ALA A 44 -2.59 0.70 -7.33
CA ALA A 44 -2.02 0.94 -8.66
C ALA A 44 -1.72 -0.36 -9.42
N LYS A 45 -1.16 -1.38 -8.75
CA LYS A 45 -0.93 -2.70 -9.36
C LYS A 45 -2.24 -3.36 -9.80
N SER A 46 -3.25 -3.37 -8.93
CA SER A 46 -4.56 -3.93 -9.28
C SER A 46 -5.22 -3.21 -10.46
N ALA A 47 -5.03 -1.89 -10.59
CA ALA A 47 -5.52 -1.14 -11.74
C ALA A 47 -4.83 -1.55 -13.05
N ILE A 48 -3.52 -1.79 -13.03
CA ILE A 48 -2.75 -2.29 -14.18
C ILE A 48 -3.23 -3.69 -14.56
N ASP A 49 -3.37 -4.61 -13.59
CA ASP A 49 -3.85 -5.97 -13.82
C ASP A 49 -5.26 -5.97 -14.45
N THR A 50 -6.14 -5.10 -13.96
CA THR A 50 -7.50 -4.94 -14.49
C THR A 50 -7.48 -4.44 -15.93
N ALA A 51 -6.65 -3.44 -16.24
CA ALA A 51 -6.51 -2.91 -17.59
C ALA A 51 -5.94 -3.96 -18.56
N ALA A 52 -4.93 -4.71 -18.12
CA ALA A 52 -4.35 -5.81 -18.90
C ALA A 52 -5.40 -6.90 -19.19
N ALA A 53 -6.17 -7.32 -18.19
CA ALA A 53 -7.23 -8.31 -18.36
C ALA A 53 -8.32 -7.83 -19.33
N ALA A 54 -8.76 -6.57 -19.22
CA ALA A 54 -9.74 -5.98 -20.14
C ALA A 54 -9.22 -5.97 -21.58
N LYS A 55 -7.96 -5.55 -21.80
CA LYS A 55 -7.35 -5.54 -23.13
C LYS A 55 -7.25 -6.95 -23.73
N LYS A 56 -6.93 -7.98 -22.92
CA LYS A 56 -6.93 -9.38 -23.39
C LYS A 56 -8.32 -9.86 -23.80
N GLN A 57 -9.37 -9.51 -23.06
CA GLN A 57 -10.74 -9.83 -23.45
C GLN A 57 -11.15 -9.15 -24.76
N GLU A 58 -10.76 -7.89 -24.97
CA GLU A 58 -10.96 -7.20 -26.25
C GLU A 58 -10.29 -7.95 -27.40
N ILE A 59 -9.04 -8.42 -27.21
CA ILE A 59 -8.30 -9.21 -28.20
C ILE A 59 -9.02 -10.55 -28.48
N ASP A 60 -9.48 -11.24 -27.45
CA ASP A 60 -10.18 -12.53 -27.61
C ASP A 60 -11.48 -12.40 -28.41
N ASN A 61 -12.19 -11.28 -28.23
CA ASN A 61 -13.45 -10.99 -28.92
C ASN A 61 -13.28 -10.56 -30.39
N ARG A 62 -12.05 -10.35 -30.88
CA ARG A 62 -11.78 -9.98 -32.28
C ARG A 62 -12.03 -11.20 -33.18
N GLN A 63 -13.01 -11.12 -34.08
CA GLN A 63 -13.37 -12.23 -34.97
C GLN A 63 -12.56 -12.26 -36.28
N ASP A 64 -11.83 -11.19 -36.54
CA ASP A 64 -11.00 -10.99 -37.73
C ASP A 64 -9.52 -11.29 -37.51
N LEU A 65 -9.14 -11.76 -36.31
CA LEU A 65 -7.79 -12.25 -36.00
C LEU A 65 -7.78 -13.78 -35.92
N THR A 66 -6.68 -14.39 -36.35
CA THR A 66 -6.42 -15.81 -36.08
C THR A 66 -6.06 -16.04 -34.60
N ASP A 67 -6.11 -17.28 -34.15
CA ASP A 67 -5.76 -17.63 -32.78
C ASP A 67 -4.28 -17.34 -32.46
N GLU A 68 -3.39 -17.50 -33.44
CA GLU A 68 -1.96 -17.16 -33.32
C GLU A 68 -1.76 -15.65 -33.14
N GLU A 69 -2.47 -14.83 -33.90
CA GLU A 69 -2.40 -13.37 -33.80
C GLU A 69 -2.93 -12.89 -32.44
N LYS A 70 -4.02 -13.49 -31.94
CA LYS A 70 -4.53 -13.22 -30.59
C LYS A 70 -3.53 -13.63 -29.51
N ALA A 71 -2.91 -14.80 -29.64
CA ALA A 71 -1.93 -15.27 -28.68
C ALA A 71 -0.72 -14.33 -28.61
N ALA A 72 -0.20 -13.89 -29.76
CA ALA A 72 0.90 -12.94 -29.83
C ALA A 72 0.54 -11.59 -29.19
N ALA A 73 -0.64 -11.05 -29.51
CA ALA A 73 -1.11 -9.78 -28.95
C ALA A 73 -1.32 -9.86 -27.42
N LYS A 74 -1.85 -10.96 -26.90
CA LYS A 74 -2.00 -11.18 -25.44
C LYS A 74 -0.64 -11.30 -24.73
N SER A 75 0.34 -11.95 -25.37
CA SER A 75 1.72 -12.00 -24.85
C SER A 75 2.37 -10.62 -24.80
N GLU A 76 2.07 -9.76 -25.78
CA GLU A 76 2.55 -8.38 -25.77
C GLU A 76 1.92 -7.57 -24.62
N VAL A 77 0.62 -7.78 -24.33
CA VAL A 77 -0.04 -7.18 -23.16
C VAL A 77 0.63 -7.62 -21.87
N ASP A 78 0.97 -8.91 -21.72
CA ASP A 78 1.68 -9.43 -20.54
C ASP A 78 3.10 -8.87 -20.38
N THR A 79 3.79 -8.59 -21.49
CA THR A 79 5.15 -8.05 -21.46
C THR A 79 5.15 -6.56 -21.08
N LYS A 80 4.02 -5.86 -21.29
CA LYS A 80 3.90 -4.40 -21.11
C LYS A 80 3.13 -4.00 -19.85
N ALA A 81 2.49 -4.94 -19.16
CA ALA A 81 1.83 -4.74 -17.87
C ALA A 81 2.86 -4.76 -16.72
#